data_AF-A0AAW2STM2-F1
#
_entry.id   AF-A0AAW2STM2-F1
#
_cell.length_a   1.000
_cell.length_b   1.000
_cell.length_c   1.000
_cell.angle_alpha   90.00
_cell.angle_beta   90.00
_cell.angle_gamma   90.00
#
_symmetry.space_group_name_H-M   'P 1'
#
loop_
_entity.id
_entity.type
_entity.pdbx_description
1 polymer ?
#
loop_
_entity_poly.entity_id
_entity_poly.type
_entity_poly.pdbx_seq_one_letter_code
_entity_poly.pdbx_strand_id
1 'polypeptide(L)'
;MKKIDACKNGCMLYWKDDIHMDYYKFYGEARYKPTRERNPNRKKTPCAVLRYLSITPGLQRLYASQVTAEQMTWHANHQTGERSMCHPSDAKAWRHF
;
A
#
# COMPACT_ATOMS: atom_id res chain seq x y z
N MET A 1 0.58 0.52 14.37
CA MET A 1 0.23 -0.39 13.25
C MET A 1 -1.21 -0.14 12.86
N LYS A 2 -1.49 0.27 11.62
CA LYS A 2 -2.85 0.65 11.19
C LYS A 2 -3.58 -0.58 10.64
N LYS A 3 -4.81 -0.82 11.09
CA LYS A 3 -5.66 -1.88 10.54
C LYS A 3 -6.50 -1.31 9.40
N ILE A 4 -6.59 -2.03 8.30
CA ILE A 4 -7.36 -1.67 7.12
C ILE A 4 -8.28 -2.85 6.83
N ASP A 5 -9.57 -2.61 6.75
CA ASP A 5 -10.47 -3.66 6.32
C ASP A 5 -10.26 -3.89 4.82
N ALA A 6 -10.37 -5.15 4.39
CA ALA A 6 -10.30 -5.52 2.99
C ALA A 6 -11.49 -6.40 2.62
N CYS A 7 -11.80 -6.49 1.33
CA CYS A 7 -12.74 -7.50 0.87
C CYS A 7 -12.15 -8.90 1.04
N LYS A 8 -13.01 -9.92 1.06
CA LYS A 8 -12.62 -11.32 1.32
C LYS A 8 -11.53 -11.81 0.36
N ASN A 9 -11.58 -11.38 -0.89
CA ASN A 9 -10.66 -11.80 -1.95
C ASN A 9 -9.46 -10.83 -2.12
N GLY A 10 -9.34 -9.79 -1.30
CA GLY A 10 -8.24 -8.82 -1.38
C GLY A 10 -8.30 -7.82 -2.55
N CYS A 11 -9.38 -7.81 -3.32
CA CYS A 11 -9.58 -6.94 -4.48
C CYS A 11 -9.81 -5.45 -4.16
N MET A 12 -10.16 -5.10 -2.91
CA MET A 12 -10.38 -3.71 -2.49
C MET A 12 -10.06 -3.53 -1.02
N LEU A 13 -9.56 -2.33 -0.69
CA LEU A 13 -9.32 -1.86 0.66
C LEU A 13 -10.34 -0.81 1.04
N TYR A 14 -10.92 -0.91 2.23
CA TYR A 14 -11.81 0.11 2.79
C TYR A 14 -10.96 1.23 3.41
N TRP A 15 -10.42 2.09 2.55
CA TRP A 15 -9.47 3.16 2.91
C TRP A 15 -9.82 4.47 2.19
N LYS A 16 -9.49 5.63 2.81
CA LYS A 16 -9.84 6.98 2.33
C LYS A 16 -11.34 7.08 2.05
N ASP A 17 -11.72 7.33 0.80
CA ASP A 17 -13.09 7.62 0.39
C ASP A 17 -14.02 6.41 0.60
N ASP A 18 -13.44 5.21 0.72
CA ASP A 18 -14.17 3.95 0.82
C ASP A 18 -14.39 3.48 2.25
N ILE A 19 -13.99 4.28 3.25
CA ILE A 19 -14.01 3.88 4.65
C ILE A 19 -15.43 3.66 5.20
N HIS A 20 -16.44 4.29 4.60
CA HIS A 20 -17.85 4.19 5.02
C HIS A 20 -18.66 3.17 4.20
N MET A 21 -18.02 2.47 3.26
CA MET A 21 -18.71 1.44 2.49
C MET A 21 -18.89 0.17 3.32
N ASP A 22 -20.12 -0.33 3.31
CA ASP A 22 -20.47 -1.63 3.91
C ASP A 22 -20.41 -2.77 2.86
N TYR A 23 -20.25 -2.42 1.59
CA TYR A 23 -20.23 -3.35 0.47
C TYR A 23 -19.08 -3.05 -0.50
N TYR A 24 -18.62 -4.10 -1.15
CA TYR A 24 -17.55 -4.07 -2.13
C TYR A 24 -18.03 -3.42 -3.45
N LYS A 25 -17.28 -2.45 -3.96
CA LYS A 25 -17.67 -1.61 -5.11
C LYS A 25 -18.03 -2.38 -6.38
N PHE A 26 -17.34 -3.48 -6.69
CA PHE A 26 -17.46 -4.13 -8.01
C PHE A 26 -18.40 -5.34 -8.03
N TYR A 27 -18.54 -6.05 -6.91
CA TYR A 27 -19.32 -7.30 -6.81
C TYR A 27 -20.36 -7.30 -5.67
N GLY A 28 -20.55 -6.18 -4.96
CA GLY A 28 -21.58 -6.05 -3.91
C GLY A 28 -21.39 -6.95 -2.68
N GLU A 29 -20.24 -7.61 -2.54
CA GLU A 29 -19.96 -8.46 -1.37
C GLU A 29 -19.93 -7.66 -0.07
N ALA A 30 -20.41 -8.25 1.02
CA ALA A 30 -20.45 -7.60 2.32
C ALA A 30 -19.06 -7.43 2.95
N ARG A 31 -18.80 -6.24 3.52
CA ARG A 31 -17.60 -5.95 4.31
C ARG A 31 -17.51 -6.76 5.60
N TYR A 32 -18.65 -7.02 6.22
CA TYR A 32 -18.74 -7.62 7.55
C TYR A 32 -19.31 -9.04 7.50
N LYS A 33 -18.87 -9.87 8.44
CA LYS A 33 -19.40 -11.23 8.60
C LYS A 33 -20.87 -11.18 9.05
N PRO A 34 -21.72 -12.10 8.58
CA PRO A 34 -23.10 -12.19 9.04
C PRO A 34 -23.14 -12.48 10.54
N THR A 35 -23.90 -11.69 11.29
CA THR A 35 -24.15 -11.91 12.72
C THR A 35 -25.51 -12.62 12.88
N ARG A 36 -25.55 -13.69 13.69
CA ARG A 36 -26.80 -14.40 14.01
C ARG A 36 -27.65 -13.65 15.04
N GLU A 37 -27.02 -12.81 15.84
CA GLU A 37 -27.69 -12.05 16.90
C GLU A 37 -28.17 -10.69 16.37
N ARG A 38 -29.46 -10.39 16.61
CA ARG A 38 -30.12 -9.10 16.30
C ARG A 38 -29.80 -8.00 17.31
N ASN A 39 -28.61 -7.99 17.92
CA ASN A 39 -28.24 -6.86 18.77
C ASN A 39 -27.73 -5.70 17.89
N PRO A 40 -28.48 -4.59 17.77
CA PRO A 40 -28.11 -3.46 16.90
C PRO A 40 -26.83 -2.75 17.38
N ASN A 41 -26.46 -2.89 18.66
CA ASN A 41 -25.29 -2.25 19.26
C ASN A 41 -24.02 -3.12 19.17
N ARG A 42 -24.09 -4.30 18.55
CA ARG A 42 -22.92 -5.18 18.43
C ARG A 42 -21.93 -4.61 17.41
N LYS A 43 -20.65 -4.59 17.80
CA LYS A 43 -19.56 -4.24 16.88
C LYS A 43 -19.50 -5.22 15.72
N LYS A 44 -19.65 -4.70 14.49
CA LYS A 44 -19.53 -5.49 13.25
C LYS A 44 -18.07 -5.99 13.10
N THR A 45 -17.91 -7.26 12.71
CA THR A 45 -16.60 -7.88 12.48
C THR A 45 -16.31 -7.94 10.98
N PRO A 46 -15.23 -7.29 10.48
CA PRO A 46 -14.88 -7.34 9.07
C PRO A 46 -14.58 -8.76 8.58
N CYS A 47 -14.83 -9.01 7.31
CA CYS A 47 -14.53 -10.28 6.64
C CYS A 47 -13.02 -10.53 6.57
N ALA A 48 -12.23 -9.50 6.22
CA ALA A 48 -10.77 -9.53 6.17
C ALA A 48 -10.18 -8.21 6.71
N VAL A 49 -9.02 -8.30 7.36
CA VAL A 49 -8.29 -7.14 7.91
C VAL A 49 -6.82 -7.26 7.56
N LEU A 50 -6.30 -6.28 6.82
CA LEU A 50 -4.88 -6.09 6.57
C LEU A 50 -4.26 -5.17 7.62
N ARG A 51 -2.95 -5.34 7.84
CA ARG A 51 -2.18 -4.50 8.77
C ARG A 51 -1.13 -3.73 8.00
N TYR A 52 -1.25 -2.42 8.02
CA TYR A 52 -0.29 -1.50 7.43
C TYR A 52 0.81 -1.18 8.45
N LEU A 53 2.04 -1.51 8.07
CA LEU A 53 3.27 -1.06 8.70
C LEU A 53 3.74 0.20 7.97
N SER A 54 4.04 1.25 8.74
CA SER A 54 4.58 2.48 8.17
C SER A 54 5.94 2.17 7.54
N ILE A 55 6.09 2.53 6.27
CA ILE A 55 7.31 2.30 5.50
C ILE A 55 8.40 3.31 5.89
N THR A 56 8.01 4.53 6.29
CA THR A 56 8.92 5.63 6.67
C THR A 56 10.02 5.22 7.67
N PRO A 57 9.75 4.61 8.83
CA PRO A 57 10.81 4.18 9.74
C PRO A 57 11.71 3.08 9.16
N GLY A 58 11.18 2.27 8.24
CA GLY A 58 11.99 1.31 7.48
C GLY A 58 12.96 2.01 6.54
N LEU A 59 12.47 2.99 5.79
CA LEU A 59 13.30 3.81 4.90
C LEU A 59 14.36 4.58 5.70
N GLN A 60 14.00 5.25 6.79
CA GLN A 60 14.98 5.96 7.63
C GLN A 60 16.15 5.07 8.05
N ARG A 61 15.89 3.80 8.41
CA ARG A 61 16.96 2.85 8.73
C ARG A 61 17.80 2.47 7.53
N LEU A 62 17.18 2.27 6.36
CA LEU A 62 17.91 1.99 5.12
C LEU A 62 18.81 3.16 4.69
N TYR A 63 18.35 4.40 4.89
CA TYR A 63 19.13 5.61 4.60
C TYR A 63 20.16 5.96 5.69
N ALA A 64 20.13 5.32 6.86
CA ALA A 64 21.08 5.60 7.95
C ALA A 64 22.48 4.99 7.70
N SER A 65 22.59 3.97 6.85
CA SER A 65 23.87 3.38 6.46
C SER A 65 24.36 4.00 5.16
N GLN A 66 25.61 4.46 5.14
CA GLN A 66 26.21 5.11 3.97
C GLN A 66 26.19 4.21 2.74
N VAL A 67 26.55 2.92 2.90
CA VAL A 67 26.59 1.95 1.80
C VAL A 67 25.20 1.78 1.16
N THR A 68 24.16 1.65 1.97
CA THR A 68 22.79 1.48 1.45
C THR A 68 22.21 2.81 0.95
N ALA A 69 22.54 3.93 1.58
CA ALA A 69 22.13 5.26 1.12
C ALA A 69 22.71 5.59 -0.27
N GLU A 70 23.97 5.25 -0.53
CA GLU A 70 24.59 5.41 -1.86
C GLU A 70 23.82 4.62 -2.92
N GLN A 71 23.49 3.35 -2.65
CA GLN A 71 22.69 2.52 -3.55
C GLN A 71 21.26 3.07 -3.76
N MET A 72 20.60 3.53 -2.69
CA MET A 72 19.24 4.04 -2.76
C MET A 72 19.15 5.39 -3.49
N THR A 73 20.16 6.26 -3.35
CA THR A 73 20.22 7.58 -4.01
C THR A 73 20.85 7.54 -5.40
N TRP A 74 21.41 6.39 -5.80
CA TRP A 74 22.10 6.23 -7.07
C TRP A 74 21.26 6.66 -8.27
N HIS A 75 19.96 6.34 -8.28
CA HIS A 75 19.04 6.70 -9.35
C HIS A 75 18.92 8.22 -9.61
N ALA A 76 19.22 9.05 -8.61
CA ALA A 76 19.16 10.51 -8.70
C ALA A 76 20.54 11.15 -8.90
N ASN A 77 21.60 10.50 -8.39
CA ASN A 77 22.97 11.03 -8.42
C ASN A 77 23.79 10.54 -9.63
N HIS A 78 23.35 9.47 -10.30
CA HIS A 78 24.06 8.97 -11.46
C HIS A 78 23.95 9.96 -12.62
N GLN A 79 24.94 9.90 -13.51
CA GLN A 79 24.88 10.59 -14.80
C GLN A 79 24.72 9.53 -15.88
N THR A 80 23.61 9.57 -16.61
CA THR A 80 23.43 8.71 -17.78
C THR A 80 24.39 9.14 -18.89
N GLY A 81 25.21 8.22 -19.39
CA GLY A 81 26.02 8.45 -20.59
C GLY A 81 25.14 8.61 -21.83
N GLU A 82 25.52 9.50 -22.74
CA GLU A 82 24.70 10.02 -23.85
C GLU A 82 24.12 8.96 -24.82
N ARG A 83 24.59 7.71 -24.77
CA ARG A 83 24.26 6.69 -25.79
C ARG A 83 23.79 5.32 -25.29
N SER A 84 23.70 5.09 -23.98
CA SER A 84 23.31 3.75 -23.46
C SER A 84 22.50 3.84 -22.17
N MET A 85 21.40 3.07 -22.09
CA MET A 85 20.70 2.82 -20.83
C MET A 85 21.56 1.91 -19.97
N CYS A 86 22.14 2.45 -18.91
CA CYS A 86 22.95 1.71 -17.95
C CYS A 86 22.08 1.15 -16.81
N HIS A 87 20.88 1.70 -16.63
CA HIS A 87 19.93 1.27 -15.60
C HIS A 87 18.47 1.47 -16.04
N PRO A 88 17.50 0.69 -15.51
CA PRO A 88 16.09 0.90 -15.79
C PRO A 88 15.57 2.31 -15.54
N SER A 89 16.17 3.06 -14.59
CA SER A 89 15.81 4.46 -14.32
C SER A 89 16.19 5.43 -15.45
N ASP A 90 17.05 5.03 -16.39
CA ASP A 90 17.35 5.82 -17.59
C ASP A 90 16.21 5.76 -18.63
N ALA A 91 15.28 4.82 -18.47
CA ALA A 91 14.18 4.66 -19.41
C ALA A 91 13.23 5.87 -19.37
N LYS A 92 12.70 6.25 -20.54
CA LYS A 92 11.80 7.40 -20.69
C LYS A 92 10.61 7.39 -19.71
N ALA A 93 10.13 6.20 -19.33
CA ALA A 93 9.04 6.03 -18.38
C ALA A 93 9.33 6.66 -17.01
N TRP A 94 10.58 6.69 -16.56
CA TRP A 94 10.97 7.21 -15.26
C TRP A 94 11.09 8.74 -15.20
N ARG A 95 10.99 9.45 -16.33
CA ARG A 95 11.00 10.91 -16.35
C ARG A 95 9.70 11.55 -15.85
N HIS A 96 8.64 10.77 -15.68
CA HIS A 96 7.31 11.25 -15.33
C HIS A 96 6.90 10.94 -13.87
N PHE A 97 7.79 10.31 -13.11
CA PHE A 97 7.62 10.01 -11.69
C PHE A 97 8.50 10.94 -10.84
#